data_AF-A0A946FNS4-F1
#
_entry.id   AF-A0A946FNS4-F1
#
_cell.length_a   1.000
_cell.length_b   1.000
_cell.length_c   1.000
_cell.angle_alpha   90.00
_cell.angle_beta   90.00
_cell.angle_gamma   90.00
#
_symmetry.space_group_name_H-M   'P 1'
#
loop_
_entity.id
_entity.type
_entity.pdbx_description
1 polymer ?
#
loop_
_entity_poly.entity_id
_entity_poly.type
_entity_poly.pdbx_seq_one_letter_code
_entity_poly.pdbx_strand_id
1 'polypeptide(L)'
;DTDMLLGPKQHIVACARAAGVAPMGFIGSIAEFRDIEKLESMMALSKRAGFRGASCIHPNQVKVANATFGPSDEEVEEAREVIEAYDKALAAGEGAITVRGKMVDVPVADRMRAVVEFADAIAARQAR
;
A
#
# COMPACT_ATOMS: atom_id res chain seq x y z
N ASP A 1 24.08 -5.92 3.13
CA ASP A 1 23.90 -5.87 1.67
C ASP A 1 22.43 -6.13 1.37
N THR A 2 21.74 -5.11 0.85
CA THR A 2 20.28 -5.15 0.60
C THR A 2 19.96 -6.08 -0.57
N ASP A 3 20.90 -6.26 -1.49
CA ASP A 3 20.70 -6.98 -2.75
C ASP A 3 20.57 -8.49 -2.54
N MET A 4 21.32 -9.05 -1.58
CA MET A 4 21.24 -10.49 -1.26
C MET A 4 19.87 -10.90 -0.69
N LEU A 5 19.17 -10.00 -0.01
CA LEU A 5 17.90 -10.33 0.65
C LEU A 5 16.67 -9.95 -0.17
N LEU A 6 16.83 -9.22 -1.28
CA LEU A 6 15.71 -8.78 -2.10
C LEU A 6 14.90 -9.96 -2.66
N GLY A 7 15.57 -10.90 -3.33
CA GLY A 7 14.93 -12.08 -3.92
C GLY A 7 14.16 -12.93 -2.88
N PRO A 8 14.80 -13.37 -1.78
CA PRO A 8 14.12 -14.09 -0.71
C PRO A 8 12.94 -13.33 -0.10
N LYS A 9 13.05 -12.01 0.09
CA LYS A 9 11.96 -11.20 0.67
C LYS A 9 10.79 -11.05 -0.30
N GLN A 10 11.03 -10.89 -1.59
CA GLN A 10 9.97 -10.87 -2.60
C GLN A 10 9.25 -12.22 -2.68
N HIS A 11 9.99 -13.33 -2.53
CA HIS A 11 9.38 -14.66 -2.45
C HIS A 11 8.43 -14.78 -1.25
N ILE A 12 8.85 -14.29 -0.07
CA ILE A 12 7.99 -14.23 1.13
C ILE A 12 6.72 -13.41 0.87
N VAL A 13 6.84 -12.24 0.22
CA VAL A 13 5.68 -11.41 -0.13
C VAL A 13 4.70 -12.19 -1.02
N ALA A 14 5.20 -12.87 -2.05
CA ALA A 14 4.36 -13.68 -2.93
C ALA A 14 3.64 -14.80 -2.17
N CYS A 15 4.35 -15.54 -1.32
CA CYS A 15 3.76 -16.61 -0.49
C CYS A 15 2.71 -16.06 0.49
N ALA A 16 2.98 -14.93 1.16
CA ALA A 16 2.04 -14.31 2.09
C ALA A 16 0.75 -13.90 1.37
N ARG A 17 0.87 -13.26 0.19
CA ARG A 17 -0.29 -12.88 -0.63
C ARG A 17 -1.10 -14.10 -1.07
N ALA A 18 -0.44 -15.15 -1.54
CA ALA A 18 -1.09 -16.40 -1.93
C ALA A 18 -1.84 -17.07 -0.74
N ALA A 19 -1.33 -16.89 0.48
CA ALA A 19 -1.94 -17.39 1.70
C ALA A 19 -2.99 -16.44 2.32
N GLY A 20 -3.27 -15.28 1.70
CA GLY A 20 -4.19 -14.28 2.27
C GLY A 20 -3.66 -13.58 3.53
N VAL A 21 -2.35 -13.65 3.78
CA VAL A 21 -1.69 -13.03 4.94
C VAL A 21 -1.07 -11.69 4.50
N ALA A 22 -1.22 -10.66 5.34
CA ALA A 22 -0.60 -9.36 5.09
C ALA A 22 0.95 -9.48 5.20
N PRO A 23 1.72 -9.20 4.13
CA PRO A 23 3.17 -9.25 4.20
C PRO A 23 3.69 -8.05 5.01
N MET A 24 4.31 -8.33 6.17
CA MET A 24 4.93 -7.34 7.03
C MET A 24 6.46 -7.48 6.97
N GLY A 25 7.18 -6.37 6.86
CA GLY A 25 8.64 -6.37 6.83
C GLY A 25 9.24 -5.22 6.06
N PHE A 26 10.53 -5.36 5.78
CA PHE A 26 11.32 -4.36 5.07
C PHE A 26 12.51 -5.01 4.36
N ILE A 27 13.01 -4.41 3.28
CA ILE A 27 14.08 -4.96 2.45
C ILE A 27 15.47 -4.75 3.10
N GLY A 28 15.66 -3.67 3.86
CA GLY A 28 16.96 -3.30 4.44
C GLY A 28 17.08 -3.53 5.96
N SER A 29 17.87 -2.69 6.62
CA SER A 29 17.95 -2.59 8.09
C SER A 29 17.16 -1.39 8.57
N ILE A 30 16.53 -1.51 9.74
CA ILE A 30 15.89 -0.41 10.48
C ILE A 30 16.72 0.02 11.71
N ALA A 31 17.95 -0.47 11.85
CA ALA A 31 18.77 -0.21 13.05
C ALA A 31 19.25 1.24 13.14
N GLU A 32 19.50 1.89 12.00
CA GLU A 32 19.98 3.27 11.92
C GLU A 32 18.82 4.28 12.01
N PHE A 33 18.01 4.17 13.06
CA PHE A 33 16.75 4.92 13.23
C PHE A 33 16.88 6.44 13.40
N ARG A 34 18.11 6.96 13.50
CA ARG A 34 18.40 8.40 13.56
C ARG A 34 18.54 9.02 12.17
N ASP A 35 18.84 8.22 11.15
CA ASP A 35 18.92 8.65 9.76
C ASP A 35 17.55 8.46 9.11
N ILE A 36 16.76 9.54 9.13
CA ILE A 36 15.37 9.52 8.66
C ILE A 36 15.30 9.36 7.13
N GLU A 37 16.21 9.97 6.39
CA GLU A 37 16.23 9.90 4.92
C GLU A 37 16.53 8.47 4.44
N LYS A 38 17.50 7.81 5.09
CA LYS A 38 17.80 6.41 4.83
C LYS A 38 16.63 5.50 5.21
N LEU A 39 15.94 5.79 6.31
CA LEU A 39 14.75 5.05 6.74
C LEU A 39 13.60 5.19 5.74
N GLU A 40 13.30 6.42 5.30
CA GLU A 40 12.27 6.72 4.29
C GLU A 40 12.56 5.99 2.98
N SER A 41 13.79 6.09 2.48
CA SER A 41 14.22 5.43 1.24
C SER A 41 14.07 3.91 1.32
N MET A 42 14.45 3.33 2.46
CA MET A 42 14.37 1.89 2.71
C MET A 42 12.92 1.42 2.86
N MET A 43 12.06 2.16 3.56
CA MET A 43 10.65 1.83 3.70
C MET A 43 9.91 1.99 2.37
N ALA A 44 10.23 3.01 1.57
CA ALA A 44 9.66 3.22 0.24
C ALA A 44 10.02 2.05 -0.69
N LEU A 45 11.29 1.60 -0.68
CA LEU A 45 11.69 0.39 -1.39
C LEU A 45 10.93 -0.85 -0.91
N SER A 46 10.68 -0.93 0.39
CA SER A 46 9.93 -2.05 0.99
C SER A 46 8.45 -2.07 0.58
N LYS A 47 7.78 -0.90 0.54
CA LYS A 47 6.43 -0.75 -0.02
C LYS A 47 6.39 -1.19 -1.49
N ARG A 48 7.35 -0.72 -2.30
CA ARG A 48 7.44 -1.12 -3.73
C ARG A 48 7.69 -2.62 -3.91
N ALA A 49 8.41 -3.26 -3.00
CA ALA A 49 8.60 -4.71 -3.02
C ALA A 49 7.35 -5.52 -2.61
N GLY A 50 6.29 -4.85 -2.14
CA GLY A 50 4.97 -5.43 -1.88
C GLY A 50 4.64 -5.66 -0.40
N PHE A 51 5.49 -5.23 0.52
CA PHE A 51 5.17 -5.20 1.95
C PHE A 51 4.05 -4.19 2.25
N ARG A 52 3.18 -4.52 3.21
CA ARG A 52 2.04 -3.69 3.63
C ARG A 52 2.29 -2.90 4.92
N GLY A 53 3.40 -3.16 5.59
CA GLY A 53 3.80 -2.47 6.81
C GLY A 53 5.14 -3.01 7.32
N ALA A 54 5.67 -2.38 8.36
CA ALA A 54 6.96 -2.74 8.97
C ALA A 54 6.85 -2.72 10.50
N SER A 55 7.70 -3.51 11.17
CA SER A 55 7.93 -3.36 12.60
C SER A 55 8.76 -2.09 12.87
N CYS A 56 8.59 -1.53 14.07
CA CYS A 56 9.35 -0.39 14.55
C CYS A 56 10.06 -0.76 15.85
N ILE A 57 11.35 -0.45 15.94
CA ILE A 57 12.18 -0.62 17.16
C ILE A 57 12.34 0.69 17.93
N HIS A 58 11.96 1.83 17.33
CA HIS A 58 12.08 3.15 17.93
C HIS A 58 10.88 4.04 17.55
N PRO A 59 10.36 4.91 18.45
CA PRO A 59 9.22 5.77 18.17
C PRO A 59 9.35 6.65 16.91
N ASN A 60 10.54 7.16 16.61
CA ASN A 60 10.79 7.97 15.40
C ASN A 60 10.40 7.25 14.09
N GLN A 61 10.41 5.92 14.07
CA GLN A 61 10.09 5.14 12.89
C GLN A 61 8.58 5.06 12.63
N VAL A 62 7.76 5.25 13.67
CA VAL A 62 6.31 5.09 13.59
C VAL A 62 5.72 6.10 12.60
N LYS A 63 6.16 7.36 12.67
CA LYS A 63 5.69 8.40 11.75
C LYS A 63 6.09 8.09 10.31
N VAL A 64 7.33 7.68 10.09
CA VAL A 64 7.87 7.33 8.76
C VAL A 64 7.16 6.11 8.18
N ALA A 65 6.93 5.07 9.00
CA ALA A 65 6.23 3.86 8.60
C ALA A 65 4.78 4.16 8.21
N ASN A 66 4.04 4.89 9.04
CA ASN A 66 2.65 5.22 8.78
C ASN A 66 2.51 6.08 7.51
N ALA A 67 3.36 7.09 7.34
CA ALA A 67 3.36 7.92 6.14
C ALA A 67 3.75 7.13 4.88
N THR A 68 4.71 6.20 4.98
CA THR A 68 5.15 5.42 3.82
C THR A 68 4.10 4.40 3.41
N PHE A 69 3.66 3.54 4.34
CA PHE A 69 2.80 2.39 4.04
C PHE A 69 1.32 2.72 3.95
N GLY A 70 0.87 3.81 4.58
CA GLY A 70 -0.50 4.32 4.44
C GLY A 70 -0.78 4.80 3.01
N PRO A 71 -2.06 4.88 2.62
CA PRO A 71 -2.46 5.59 1.41
C PRO A 71 -2.33 7.11 1.63
N SER A 72 -1.99 7.85 0.58
CA SER A 72 -2.05 9.32 0.60
C SER A 72 -3.47 9.82 0.42
N ASP A 73 -3.74 11.06 0.82
CA ASP A 73 -5.07 11.67 0.65
C ASP A 73 -5.46 11.72 -0.84
N GLU A 74 -4.49 11.99 -1.73
CA GLU A 74 -4.71 11.98 -3.18
C GLU A 74 -5.02 10.58 -3.73
N GLU A 75 -4.35 9.54 -3.20
CA GLU A 75 -4.64 8.15 -3.58
C GLU A 75 -6.07 7.75 -3.16
N VAL A 76 -6.54 8.23 -2.00
CA VAL A 76 -7.90 7.96 -1.50
C VAL A 76 -8.95 8.73 -2.32
N GLU A 77 -8.69 9.98 -2.67
CA GLU A 77 -9.57 10.77 -3.53
C GLU A 77 -9.69 10.14 -4.92
N GLU A 78 -8.57 9.81 -5.57
CA GLU A 78 -8.57 9.12 -6.87
C GLU A 78 -9.33 7.79 -6.79
N ALA A 79 -9.11 7.02 -5.73
CA ALA A 79 -9.81 5.76 -5.55
C ALA A 79 -11.34 5.94 -5.48
N ARG A 80 -11.82 6.94 -4.74
CA ARG A 80 -13.26 7.23 -4.63
C ARG A 80 -13.87 7.65 -5.98
N GLU A 81 -13.20 8.51 -6.74
CA GLU A 81 -13.64 8.93 -8.07
C GLU A 81 -13.73 7.73 -9.04
N VAL A 82 -12.70 6.87 -9.04
CA VAL A 82 -12.64 5.70 -9.90
C VAL A 82 -13.75 4.70 -9.56
N ILE A 83 -13.99 4.45 -8.27
CA ILE A 83 -15.07 3.56 -7.82
C ILE A 83 -16.43 4.09 -8.28
N GLU A 84 -16.70 5.39 -8.06
CA GLU A 84 -17.98 5.99 -8.44
C GLU A 84 -18.22 5.91 -9.96
N ALA A 85 -17.20 6.22 -10.76
CA ALA A 85 -17.29 6.12 -12.21
C ALA A 85 -17.51 4.67 -12.68
N TYR A 86 -16.76 3.73 -12.10
CA TYR A 86 -16.86 2.31 -12.45
C TYR A 86 -18.20 1.71 -12.06
N ASP A 87 -18.71 2.00 -10.86
CA ASP A 87 -19.99 1.47 -10.37
C ASP A 87 -21.17 1.96 -11.23
N LYS A 88 -21.13 3.23 -11.68
CA LYS A 88 -22.13 3.77 -12.62
C LYS A 88 -22.10 3.04 -13.97
N ALA A 89 -20.91 2.80 -14.51
CA ALA A 89 -20.75 2.11 -15.78
C ALA A 89 -21.15 0.64 -15.70
N LEU A 90 -20.78 -0.04 -14.60
CA LEU A 90 -21.17 -1.42 -14.35
C LEU A 90 -22.70 -1.56 -14.27
N ALA A 91 -23.39 -0.61 -13.63
CA ALA A 91 -24.86 -0.56 -13.61
C ALA A 91 -25.47 -0.33 -15.00
N ALA A 92 -24.75 0.31 -15.92
CA ALA A 92 -25.13 0.47 -17.32
C ALA A 92 -24.76 -0.74 -18.20
N GLY A 93 -24.15 -1.79 -17.64
CA GLY A 93 -23.74 -3.00 -18.35
C GLY A 93 -22.34 -2.94 -18.96
N GLU A 94 -21.53 -1.93 -18.62
CA GLU A 94 -20.15 -1.79 -19.09
C GLU A 94 -19.17 -2.40 -18.09
N GLY A 95 -18.46 -3.47 -18.48
CA GLY A 95 -17.50 -4.15 -17.61
C GLY A 95 -16.14 -3.47 -17.47
N ALA A 96 -15.83 -2.51 -18.35
CA ALA A 96 -14.60 -1.73 -18.34
C ALA A 96 -14.83 -0.34 -18.94
N ILE A 97 -14.23 0.69 -18.33
CA ILE A 97 -14.32 2.09 -18.76
C ILE A 97 -12.97 2.78 -18.77
N THR A 98 -12.92 4.00 -19.29
CA THR A 98 -11.74 4.88 -19.17
C THR A 98 -11.98 5.98 -18.15
N VAL A 99 -11.15 6.06 -17.12
CA VAL A 99 -11.15 7.13 -16.11
C VAL A 99 -9.76 7.76 -16.11
N ARG A 100 -9.68 9.09 -16.27
CA ARG A 100 -8.41 9.83 -16.31
C ARG A 100 -7.40 9.26 -17.32
N GLY A 101 -7.90 8.79 -18.47
CA GLY A 101 -7.08 8.21 -19.54
C GLY A 101 -6.55 6.79 -19.25
N LYS A 102 -6.96 6.15 -18.15
CA LYS A 102 -6.60 4.78 -17.80
C LYS A 102 -7.82 3.86 -17.89
N MET A 103 -7.62 2.64 -18.36
CA MET A 103 -8.64 1.60 -18.34
C MET A 103 -8.90 1.13 -16.91
N VAL A 104 -10.17 1.05 -16.55
CA VAL A 104 -10.65 0.56 -15.27
C VAL A 104 -11.59 -0.61 -15.53
N ASP A 105 -11.21 -1.77 -15.02
CA ASP A 105 -11.96 -3.02 -15.00
C ASP A 105 -12.13 -3.51 -13.55
N VAL A 106 -12.71 -4.70 -13.36
CA VAL A 106 -12.99 -5.26 -12.02
C VAL A 106 -11.72 -5.28 -11.13
N PRO A 107 -10.55 -5.82 -11.55
CA PRO A 107 -9.36 -5.81 -10.71
C PRO A 107 -8.84 -4.41 -10.34
N VAL A 108 -9.00 -3.42 -11.21
CA VAL A 108 -8.62 -2.04 -10.88
C VAL A 108 -9.60 -1.45 -9.87
N ALA A 109 -10.91 -1.63 -10.07
CA ALA A 109 -11.94 -1.15 -9.15
C ALA A 109 -11.78 -1.77 -7.76
N ASP A 110 -11.55 -3.08 -7.66
CA ASP A 110 -11.32 -3.77 -6.38
C ASP A 110 -10.08 -3.26 -5.65
N ARG A 111 -9.01 -2.94 -6.39
CA ARG A 111 -7.82 -2.33 -5.81
C ARG A 111 -8.11 -0.95 -5.24
N MET A 112 -8.89 -0.12 -5.94
CA MET A 112 -9.30 1.19 -5.45
C MET A 112 -10.17 1.07 -4.21
N ARG A 113 -11.11 0.12 -4.18
CA ARG A 113 -11.91 -0.18 -2.97
C ARG A 113 -11.01 -0.54 -1.78
N ALA A 114 -10.00 -1.39 -2.00
CA ALA A 114 -9.03 -1.75 -0.95
C ALA A 114 -8.17 -0.58 -0.45
N VAL A 115 -7.97 0.47 -1.26
CA VAL A 115 -7.32 1.72 -0.81
C VAL A 115 -8.23 2.49 0.14
N VAL A 116 -9.51 2.68 -0.24
CA VAL A 116 -10.50 3.37 0.59
C VAL A 116 -10.75 2.63 1.91
N GLU A 117 -10.94 1.31 1.87
CA GLU A 117 -11.09 0.48 3.07
C GLU A 117 -9.91 0.61 4.03
N PHE A 118 -8.69 0.72 3.50
CA PHE A 118 -7.51 0.88 4.33
C PHE A 118 -7.46 2.27 4.99
N ALA A 119 -7.78 3.32 4.24
CA ALA A 119 -7.86 4.68 4.78
C ALA A 119 -8.93 4.78 5.88
N ASP A 120 -10.12 4.21 5.64
CA ASP A 120 -11.22 4.22 6.61
C ASP A 120 -10.85 3.45 7.90
N ALA A 121 -10.14 2.32 7.78
CA ALA A 121 -9.63 1.58 8.94
C ALA A 121 -8.61 2.39 9.76
N ILE A 122 -7.73 3.17 9.09
CA ILE A 122 -6.79 4.07 9.77
C ILE A 122 -7.54 5.19 10.51
N ALA A 123 -8.49 5.85 9.84
CA ALA A 123 -9.29 6.91 10.43
C ALA A 123 -10.08 6.41 11.67
N ALA A 124 -10.71 5.25 11.56
CA ALA A 124 -11.41 4.61 12.68
C ALA A 124 -10.48 4.28 13.85
N ARG A 125 -9.20 3.93 13.59
CA ARG A 125 -8.21 3.66 14.64
C ARG A 125 -7.73 4.93 15.35
N GLN A 126 -7.64 6.05 14.63
CA GLN A 126 -7.21 7.35 15.14
C GLN A 126 -8.31 8.06 15.95
N ALA A 127 -9.58 7.76 15.65
CA ALA A 127 -10.72 8.28 16.40
C ALA A 127 -10.97 7.57 17.75
N ARG A 128 -10.25 6.48 18.03
CA ARG A 128 -10.29 5.74 19.31
C ARG A 128 -9.26 6.27 20.29
#